data_AF-A0A1D6LF13-F1
#
_entry.id   AF-A0A1D6LF13-F1
#
_cell.length_a   1.000
_cell.length_b   1.000
_cell.length_c   1.000
_cell.angle_alpha   90.00
_cell.angle_beta   90.00
_cell.angle_gamma   90.00
#
_symmetry.space_group_name_H-M   'P 1'
#
loop_
_entity.id
_entity.type
_entity.pdbx_description
1 polymer ?
#
loop_
_entity_poly.entity_id
_entity_poly.type
_entity_poly.pdbx_seq_one_letter_code
_entity_poly.pdbx_strand_id
1 'polypeptide(L)'
;MTASNVVHLRCAADYLEMTEEISEGNLIAETESFLTQTVLKSWKDSVKALQTCDNVLDVAERLQIVKRCVDSIATRSCSDPDLFGWPVAHYGGPMQSPGGSLLWNGISTGARPRNSSPDWWYDDVSCLSLPLYKKLISAMEYRGISQGVIVGSLNHYAKRRLPGLNRRKSIGDASNCLSMTSLTSIPSEDDQKYLLEEIDRLLPFQRGVTSCKLLFGLLRTAIFLKASPSAACLSRASTSAALAGPWPPGRTRRCGKVWTA
;
A
#
# COMPACT_ATOMS: atom_id res chain seq x y z
N MET A 1 -5.97 -20.02 17.91
CA MET A 1 -4.93 -19.42 17.05
C MET A 1 -5.33 -18.01 16.63
N THR A 2 -4.36 -17.15 16.28
CA THR A 2 -4.60 -15.78 15.84
C THR A 2 -3.82 -15.46 14.57
N ALA A 3 -4.18 -14.39 13.87
CA ALA A 3 -3.45 -13.92 12.70
C ALA A 3 -1.99 -13.53 13.01
N SER A 4 -1.67 -13.24 14.28
CA SER A 4 -0.32 -12.87 14.73
C SER A 4 0.62 -14.05 14.96
N ASN A 5 0.12 -15.29 15.07
CA ASN A 5 0.95 -16.45 15.37
C ASN A 5 0.78 -17.62 14.40
N VAL A 6 -0.31 -17.68 13.62
CA VAL A 6 -0.58 -18.82 12.74
C VAL A 6 0.52 -19.10 11.72
N VAL A 7 1.18 -18.07 11.18
CA VAL A 7 2.26 -18.25 10.20
C VAL A 7 3.44 -18.99 10.84
N HIS A 8 3.86 -18.55 12.03
CA HIS A 8 4.94 -19.20 12.78
C HIS A 8 4.56 -20.62 13.19
N LEU A 9 3.31 -20.85 13.63
CA LEU A 9 2.81 -22.18 13.95
C LEU A 9 2.81 -23.10 12.73
N ARG A 10 2.36 -22.62 11.57
CA ARG A 10 2.37 -23.38 10.32
C ARG A 10 3.79 -23.73 9.87
N CYS A 11 4.73 -22.79 10.01
CA CYS A 11 6.14 -23.01 9.67
C CYS A 11 6.82 -24.00 10.64
N ALA A 12 6.54 -23.89 11.93
CA ALA A 12 7.07 -24.82 12.94
C ALA A 12 6.50 -26.23 12.77
N ALA A 13 5.19 -26.34 12.52
CA ALA A 13 4.54 -27.62 12.26
C ALA A 13 5.08 -28.30 10.98
N ASP A 14 5.39 -27.51 9.95
CA ASP A 14 6.04 -27.98 8.73
C ASP A 14 7.46 -28.52 9.01
N TYR A 15 8.24 -27.76 9.78
CA TYR A 15 9.61 -28.14 10.14
C TYR A 15 9.67 -29.41 11.00
N LEU A 16 8.68 -29.60 11.87
CA LEU A 16 8.54 -30.78 12.71
C LEU A 16 7.85 -31.95 12.01
N GLU A 17 7.51 -31.81 10.72
CA GLU A 17 6.83 -32.83 9.92
C GLU A 17 5.58 -33.38 10.62
N MET A 18 4.78 -32.49 11.23
CA MET A 18 3.54 -32.86 11.92
C MET A 18 2.46 -33.24 10.89
N THR A 19 2.57 -34.44 10.32
CA THR A 19 1.67 -34.95 9.27
C THR A 19 0.50 -35.74 9.84
N GLU A 20 -0.55 -35.94 9.03
CA GLU A 20 -1.75 -36.70 9.41
C GLU A 20 -1.43 -38.20 9.58
N GLU A 21 -0.26 -38.64 9.11
CA GLU A 21 0.24 -40.00 9.31
C GLU A 21 0.60 -40.28 10.78
N ILE A 22 0.89 -39.23 11.56
CA ILE A 22 1.29 -39.32 12.98
C ILE A 22 0.06 -39.19 13.88
N SER A 23 -0.82 -38.23 13.60
CA SER A 23 -2.06 -37.99 14.36
C SER A 23 -3.07 -37.25 13.49
N GLU A 24 -4.34 -37.68 13.57
CA GLU A 24 -5.45 -36.95 12.97
C GLU A 24 -5.59 -35.57 13.63
N GLY A 25 -5.84 -34.53 12.82
CA GLY A 25 -6.04 -33.17 13.33
C GLY A 25 -4.74 -32.53 13.85
N ASN A 26 -3.61 -32.78 13.17
CA ASN A 26 -2.34 -32.19 13.57
C ASN A 26 -2.32 -30.67 13.33
N LEU A 27 -1.26 -30.05 13.84
CA LEU A 27 -1.09 -28.60 13.76
C LEU A 27 -0.97 -28.08 12.32
N ILE A 28 -0.51 -28.87 11.34
CA ILE A 28 -0.52 -28.48 9.93
C ILE A 28 -1.97 -28.33 9.45
N ALA A 29 -2.84 -29.31 9.68
CA ALA A 29 -4.24 -29.26 9.28
C ALA A 29 -5.01 -28.16 10.01
N GLU A 30 -4.79 -27.99 11.32
CA GLU A 30 -5.42 -26.92 12.09
C GLU A 30 -5.02 -25.53 11.59
N THR A 31 -3.71 -25.30 11.39
CA THR A 31 -3.19 -24.03 10.87
C THR A 31 -3.65 -23.73 9.45
N GLU A 32 -3.71 -24.74 8.59
CA GLU A 32 -4.22 -24.61 7.22
C GLU A 32 -5.72 -24.27 7.19
N SER A 33 -6.51 -24.94 8.03
CA SER A 33 -7.94 -24.66 8.21
C SER A 33 -8.16 -23.22 8.68
N PHE A 34 -7.46 -22.78 9.72
CA PHE A 34 -7.58 -21.41 10.23
C PHE A 34 -7.13 -20.35 9.20
N LEU A 35 -6.05 -20.60 8.47
CA LEU A 35 -5.61 -19.69 7.40
C LEU A 35 -6.72 -19.53 6.35
N THR A 36 -7.28 -20.65 5.88
CA THR A 36 -8.28 -20.65 4.79
C THR A 36 -9.64 -20.12 5.24
N GLN A 37 -10.09 -20.51 6.43
CA GLN A 37 -11.43 -20.22 6.91
C GLN A 37 -11.55 -18.85 7.59
N THR A 38 -10.46 -18.34 8.19
CA THR A 38 -10.48 -17.10 8.96
C THR A 38 -9.57 -16.04 8.35
N VAL A 39 -8.27 -16.30 8.25
CA VAL A 39 -7.28 -15.27 7.86
C VAL A 39 -7.54 -14.74 6.46
N LEU A 40 -7.65 -15.63 5.48
CA LEU A 40 -7.86 -15.26 4.08
C LEU A 40 -9.25 -14.68 3.80
N LYS A 41 -10.18 -14.75 4.76
CA LYS A 41 -11.52 -14.13 4.65
C LYS A 41 -11.60 -12.77 5.32
N SER A 42 -10.51 -12.27 5.89
CA SER A 42 -10.45 -11.00 6.61
C SER A 42 -9.27 -10.17 6.12
N TRP A 43 -9.56 -8.93 5.69
CA TRP A 43 -8.52 -7.98 5.27
C TRP A 43 -7.47 -7.78 6.36
N LYS A 44 -7.94 -7.45 7.58
CA LYS A 44 -7.08 -7.13 8.72
C LYS A 44 -6.22 -8.33 9.10
N ASP A 45 -6.80 -9.53 9.12
CA ASP A 45 -6.05 -10.73 9.48
C ASP A 45 -5.06 -11.13 8.39
N SER A 46 -5.41 -10.99 7.11
CA SER A 46 -4.48 -11.23 6.00
C SER A 46 -3.29 -10.26 6.03
N VAL A 47 -3.53 -8.96 6.26
CA VAL A 47 -2.45 -7.98 6.43
C VAL A 47 -1.61 -8.33 7.66
N LYS A 48 -2.24 -8.70 8.78
CA LYS A 48 -1.53 -9.06 10.01
C LYS A 48 -0.68 -10.31 9.84
N ALA A 49 -1.19 -11.34 9.16
CA ALA A 49 -0.43 -12.55 8.84
C ALA A 49 0.78 -12.24 7.95
N LEU A 50 0.62 -11.38 6.92
CA LEU A 50 1.76 -10.93 6.10
C LEU A 50 2.84 -10.24 6.93
N GLN A 51 2.46 -9.35 7.87
CA GLN A 51 3.44 -8.71 8.76
C GLN A 51 4.26 -9.72 9.57
N THR A 52 3.69 -10.88 9.89
CA THR A 52 4.40 -11.93 10.65
C THR A 52 5.34 -12.77 9.79
N CYS A 53 5.25 -12.69 8.46
CA CYS A 53 6.11 -13.45 7.56
C CYS A 53 7.55 -12.92 7.53
N ASP A 54 7.84 -11.70 7.99
CA ASP A 54 9.15 -11.07 7.83
C ASP A 54 10.31 -11.92 8.39
N ASN A 55 10.11 -12.61 9.52
CA ASN A 55 11.15 -13.44 10.15
C ASN A 55 11.24 -14.87 9.58
N VAL A 56 10.26 -15.29 8.80
CA VAL A 56 10.12 -16.67 8.29
C VAL A 56 9.82 -16.67 6.79
N LEU A 57 10.31 -15.64 6.08
CA LEU A 57 9.87 -15.33 4.73
C LEU A 57 10.10 -16.49 3.76
N ASP A 58 11.26 -17.12 3.80
CA ASP A 58 11.61 -18.24 2.92
C ASP A 58 10.65 -19.43 3.08
N VAL A 59 10.32 -19.78 4.32
CA VAL A 59 9.40 -20.87 4.64
C VAL A 59 7.96 -20.48 4.29
N ALA A 60 7.55 -19.27 4.65
CA ALA A 60 6.21 -18.76 4.35
C ALA A 60 5.93 -18.66 2.84
N GLU A 61 6.96 -18.39 2.04
CA GLU A 61 6.90 -18.42 0.57
C GLU A 61 6.83 -19.84 0.03
N ARG A 62 7.66 -20.76 0.52
CA ARG A 62 7.58 -22.18 0.15
C ARG A 62 6.19 -22.76 0.43
N LEU A 63 5.59 -22.39 1.55
CA LEU A 63 4.24 -22.79 1.96
C LEU A 63 3.12 -21.97 1.30
N GLN A 64 3.46 -21.05 0.39
CA GLN A 64 2.52 -20.20 -0.35
C GLN A 64 1.61 -19.32 0.54
N ILE A 65 1.95 -19.12 1.81
CA ILE A 65 1.19 -18.29 2.76
C ILE A 65 1.21 -16.83 2.29
N VAL A 66 2.40 -16.33 1.92
CA VAL A 66 2.58 -14.95 1.43
C VAL A 66 1.72 -14.70 0.19
N LYS A 67 1.80 -15.60 -0.80
CA LYS A 67 1.02 -15.49 -2.03
C LYS A 67 -0.48 -15.48 -1.76
N ARG A 68 -0.98 -16.42 -0.95
CA ARG A 68 -2.40 -16.52 -0.60
C ARG A 68 -2.92 -15.28 0.11
N CYS A 69 -2.17 -14.75 1.08
CA CYS A 69 -2.57 -13.51 1.76
C CYS A 69 -2.57 -12.31 0.80
N VAL A 70 -1.54 -12.17 -0.04
CA VAL A 70 -1.48 -11.12 -1.07
C VAL A 70 -2.67 -11.22 -2.05
N ASP A 71 -2.96 -12.43 -2.52
CA ASP A 71 -4.07 -12.68 -3.44
C ASP A 71 -5.42 -12.39 -2.79
N SER A 72 -5.62 -12.76 -1.53
CA SER A 72 -6.84 -12.42 -0.79
C SER A 72 -7.03 -10.91 -0.68
N ILE A 73 -5.98 -10.19 -0.26
CA ILE A 73 -6.00 -8.72 -0.14
C ILE A 73 -6.30 -8.08 -1.49
N ALA A 74 -5.57 -8.45 -2.54
CA ALA A 74 -5.75 -7.90 -3.88
C ALA A 74 -7.14 -8.20 -4.46
N THR A 75 -7.67 -9.41 -4.26
CA THR A 75 -9.01 -9.78 -4.72
C THR A 75 -10.08 -8.93 -4.04
N ARG A 76 -9.99 -8.75 -2.72
CA ARG A 76 -10.94 -7.92 -1.97
C ARG A 76 -10.88 -6.45 -2.36
N SER A 77 -9.69 -5.95 -2.71
CA SER A 77 -9.53 -4.58 -3.22
C SER A 77 -10.18 -4.36 -4.59
N CYS A 78 -10.35 -5.41 -5.40
CA CYS A 78 -11.01 -5.32 -6.71
C CYS A 78 -12.53 -5.54 -6.65
N SER A 79 -13.01 -6.32 -5.69
CA SER A 79 -14.38 -6.86 -5.71
C SER A 79 -15.41 -6.12 -4.86
N ASP A 80 -15.01 -5.17 -4.02
CA ASP A 80 -15.94 -4.46 -3.11
C ASP A 80 -15.97 -2.94 -3.39
N PRO A 81 -16.92 -2.46 -4.22
CA PRO A 81 -17.10 -1.03 -4.49
C PRO A 81 -17.45 -0.22 -3.24
N ASP A 82 -18.12 -0.82 -2.25
CA ASP A 82 -18.55 -0.17 -1.01
C ASP A 82 -17.37 0.04 -0.04
N LEU A 83 -16.41 -0.89 -0.02
CA LEU A 83 -15.13 -0.70 0.68
C LEU A 83 -14.26 0.35 0.00
N PHE A 84 -14.30 0.45 -1.32
CA PHE A 84 -13.37 1.28 -2.08
C PHE A 84 -13.88 2.68 -2.48
N GLY A 85 -15.16 3.00 -2.22
CA GLY A 85 -15.68 4.35 -2.42
C GLY A 85 -15.58 4.86 -3.85
N TRP A 86 -15.55 3.98 -4.85
CA TRP A 86 -15.49 4.37 -6.25
C TRP A 86 -16.82 5.03 -6.65
N PRO A 87 -16.82 6.25 -7.23
CA PRO A 87 -17.97 6.70 -7.99
C PRO A 87 -18.00 5.86 -9.26
N VAL A 88 -18.79 4.79 -9.27
CA VAL A 88 -19.04 4.03 -10.50
C VAL A 88 -19.82 4.94 -11.44
N ALA A 89 -19.13 5.54 -12.41
CA ALA A 89 -19.77 6.18 -13.55
C ALA A 89 -20.32 5.06 -14.46
N HIS A 90 -21.56 4.64 -14.22
CA HIS A 90 -22.28 3.81 -15.18
C HIS A 90 -22.60 4.65 -16.42
N TYR A 91 -21.88 4.40 -17.51
CA TYR A 91 -22.36 4.74 -18.85
C TYR A 91 -23.45 3.73 -19.25
N GLY A 92 -24.70 4.18 -19.23
CA GLY A 92 -25.84 3.55 -19.93
C GLY A 92 -26.68 2.53 -19.13
N GLY A 93 -27.88 2.95 -18.71
CA GLY A 93 -28.97 2.06 -18.27
C GLY A 93 -29.73 2.55 -17.02
N PRO A 94 -31.08 2.43 -16.97
CA PRO A 94 -31.90 3.13 -15.98
C PRO A 94 -31.76 2.52 -14.58
N MET A 95 -31.65 3.40 -13.59
CA MET A 95 -31.49 3.08 -12.18
C MET A 95 -32.73 2.36 -11.62
N GLN A 96 -32.54 1.21 -11.00
CA GLN A 96 -33.46 0.71 -9.97
C GLN A 96 -32.67 0.32 -8.74
N SER A 97 -32.97 1.00 -7.63
CA SER A 97 -32.46 0.68 -6.30
C SER A 97 -33.27 -0.43 -5.66
N PRO A 98 -32.69 -1.11 -4.68
CA PRO A 98 -33.39 -1.42 -3.44
C PRO A 98 -32.74 -0.62 -2.31
N GLY A 99 -33.21 0.61 -2.07
CA GLY A 99 -33.02 1.27 -0.76
C GLY A 99 -32.16 2.54 -0.65
N GLY A 100 -32.01 3.37 -1.68
CA GLY A 100 -31.32 4.67 -1.50
C GLY A 100 -31.49 5.63 -2.66
N SER A 101 -32.64 6.32 -2.70
CA SER A 101 -33.07 7.23 -3.76
C SER A 101 -32.03 8.30 -4.11
N LEU A 102 -31.54 8.27 -5.35
CA LEU A 102 -31.00 9.40 -6.07
C LEU A 102 -32.18 10.04 -6.83
N LEU A 103 -32.55 11.26 -6.40
CA LEU A 103 -33.44 12.23 -7.07
C LEU A 103 -34.96 12.00 -6.91
N TRP A 104 -35.61 12.88 -6.13
CA TRP A 104 -37.03 13.21 -6.30
C TRP A 104 -37.17 14.75 -6.35
N ASN A 105 -37.78 15.27 -7.42
CA ASN A 105 -38.19 16.68 -7.57
C ASN A 105 -37.16 17.77 -7.23
N GLY A 106 -35.89 17.63 -7.67
CA GLY A 106 -34.92 18.73 -7.55
C GLY A 106 -34.55 19.14 -6.11
N ILE A 107 -34.95 18.37 -5.09
CA ILE A 107 -34.56 18.59 -3.70
C ILE A 107 -33.50 17.55 -3.35
N SER A 108 -32.30 18.02 -3.05
CA SER A 108 -31.19 17.18 -2.58
C SER A 108 -31.55 16.61 -1.20
N THR A 109 -31.92 15.34 -1.12
CA THR A 109 -31.87 14.62 0.17
C THR A 109 -30.39 14.54 0.52
N GLY A 110 -29.98 15.19 1.62
CA GLY A 110 -28.58 15.38 2.03
C GLY A 110 -27.79 14.10 2.35
N ALA A 111 -28.22 12.93 1.86
CA ALA A 111 -27.44 11.71 1.80
C ALA A 111 -26.30 11.89 0.79
N ARG A 112 -25.22 12.53 1.25
CA ARG A 112 -23.94 12.43 0.56
C ARG A 112 -23.54 10.95 0.57
N PRO A 113 -23.15 10.35 -0.56
CA PRO A 113 -22.38 9.12 -0.54
C PRO A 113 -21.27 9.32 0.48
N ARG A 114 -21.14 8.38 1.40
CA ARG A 114 -20.10 8.42 2.42
C ARG A 114 -18.80 8.17 1.66
N ASN A 115 -18.17 9.24 1.16
CA ASN A 115 -16.91 9.20 0.45
C ASN A 115 -15.86 8.59 1.38
N SER A 116 -15.72 7.26 1.38
CA SER A 116 -14.55 6.61 1.94
C SER A 116 -13.37 7.11 1.13
N SER A 117 -12.45 7.82 1.78
CA SER A 117 -11.23 8.26 1.12
C SER A 117 -10.53 7.03 0.53
N PRO A 118 -9.97 7.11 -0.70
CA PRO A 118 -9.22 6.00 -1.30
C PRO A 118 -8.02 5.53 -0.45
N ASP A 119 -7.68 6.32 0.58
CA ASP A 119 -6.56 6.13 1.50
C ASP A 119 -6.84 5.20 2.69
N TRP A 120 -8.08 4.68 2.86
CA TRP A 120 -8.48 3.93 4.07
C TRP A 120 -7.59 2.72 4.41
N TRP A 121 -6.96 2.13 3.39
CA TRP A 121 -6.12 0.95 3.52
C TRP A 121 -4.61 1.26 3.50
N TYR A 122 -4.22 2.50 3.24
CA TYR A 122 -2.81 2.86 3.07
C TYR A 122 -2.02 2.65 4.36
N ASP A 123 -2.60 2.99 5.51
CA ASP A 123 -1.96 2.81 6.81
C ASP A 123 -1.65 1.34 7.11
N ASP A 124 -2.59 0.44 6.79
CA ASP A 124 -2.49 -1.00 7.02
C ASP A 124 -1.32 -1.61 6.24
N VAL A 125 -1.28 -1.35 4.93
CA VAL A 125 -0.24 -1.91 4.05
C VAL A 125 1.11 -1.23 4.22
N SER A 126 1.14 -0.01 4.74
CA SER A 126 2.39 0.71 4.99
C SER A 126 3.19 0.17 6.16
N CYS A 127 2.59 -0.69 6.99
CA CYS A 127 3.31 -1.45 8.01
C CYS A 127 4.05 -2.67 7.43
N LEU A 128 3.82 -3.07 6.16
CA LEU A 128 4.51 -4.19 5.51
C LEU A 128 5.98 -3.86 5.17
N SER A 129 6.85 -4.86 5.21
CA SER A 129 8.21 -4.76 4.67
C SER A 129 8.21 -4.50 3.16
N LEU A 130 9.29 -3.90 2.64
CA LEU A 130 9.36 -3.54 1.22
C LEU A 130 9.15 -4.76 0.28
N PRO A 131 9.74 -5.95 0.52
CA PRO A 131 9.50 -7.12 -0.34
C PRO A 131 8.03 -7.54 -0.40
N LEU A 132 7.35 -7.55 0.75
CA LEU A 132 5.92 -7.92 0.84
C LEU A 132 5.03 -6.85 0.21
N TYR A 133 5.35 -5.57 0.45
CA TYR A 133 4.63 -4.45 -0.15
C TYR A 133 4.74 -4.46 -1.68
N LYS A 134 5.94 -4.71 -2.24
CA LYS A 134 6.14 -4.88 -3.69
C LYS A 134 5.25 -5.98 -4.27
N LYS A 135 5.24 -7.16 -3.64
CA LYS A 135 4.41 -8.29 -4.07
C LYS A 135 2.92 -7.93 -4.04
N LEU A 136 2.49 -7.23 -3.01
CA LEU A 136 1.11 -6.76 -2.91
C LEU A 136 0.75 -5.80 -4.04
N ILE A 137 1.56 -4.78 -4.28
CA ILE A 137 1.31 -3.80 -5.34
C ILE A 137 1.28 -4.47 -6.71
N SER A 138 2.23 -5.36 -7.02
CA SER A 138 2.23 -6.09 -8.30
C SER A 138 0.98 -6.96 -8.49
N ALA A 139 0.49 -7.61 -7.41
CA ALA A 139 -0.75 -8.38 -7.48
C ALA A 139 -1.98 -7.48 -7.67
N MET A 140 -2.01 -6.31 -7.03
CA MET A 140 -3.06 -5.30 -7.19
C MET A 140 -3.09 -4.73 -8.62
N GLU A 141 -1.93 -4.45 -9.21
CA GLU A 141 -1.80 -4.03 -10.62
C GLU A 141 -2.34 -5.09 -11.57
N TYR A 142 -1.93 -6.35 -11.37
CA TYR A 142 -2.38 -7.47 -12.20
C TYR A 142 -3.91 -7.65 -12.16
N ARG A 143 -4.55 -7.31 -11.03
CA ARG A 143 -6.01 -7.36 -10.89
C ARG A 143 -6.73 -6.08 -11.30
N GLY A 144 -6.03 -5.11 -11.91
CA GLY A 144 -6.63 -3.95 -12.55
C GLY A 144 -6.89 -2.76 -11.61
N ILE A 145 -6.27 -2.72 -10.44
CA ILE A 145 -6.39 -1.55 -9.55
C ILE A 145 -5.74 -0.34 -10.21
N SER A 146 -6.44 0.80 -10.18
CA SER A 146 -5.98 1.98 -10.89
C SER A 146 -4.60 2.45 -10.41
N GLN A 147 -3.78 2.85 -11.36
CA GLN A 147 -2.44 3.37 -11.12
C GLN A 147 -2.45 4.60 -10.19
N GLY A 148 -3.53 5.41 -10.18
CA GLY A 148 -3.67 6.56 -9.29
C GLY A 148 -3.75 6.18 -7.81
N VAL A 149 -4.50 5.12 -7.48
CA VAL A 149 -4.60 4.62 -6.11
C VAL A 149 -3.29 3.99 -5.66
N ILE A 150 -2.64 3.23 -6.55
CA ILE A 150 -1.34 2.62 -6.28
C ILE A 150 -0.28 3.68 -5.97
N VAL A 151 -0.23 4.76 -6.77
CA VAL A 151 0.64 5.91 -6.49
C VAL A 151 0.29 6.60 -5.18
N GLY A 152 -1.01 6.68 -4.84
CA GLY A 152 -1.47 7.20 -3.56
C GLY A 152 -0.92 6.39 -2.38
N SER A 153 -1.04 5.07 -2.44
CA SER A 153 -0.54 4.18 -1.38
C SER A 153 0.99 4.20 -1.30
N LEU A 154 1.67 4.25 -2.44
CA LEU A 154 3.14 4.32 -2.52
C LEU A 154 3.67 5.64 -1.95
N ASN A 155 2.99 6.76 -2.21
CA ASN A 155 3.30 8.05 -1.59
C ASN A 155 3.15 7.99 -0.06
N HIS A 156 2.10 7.32 0.42
CA HIS A 156 1.88 7.14 1.85
C HIS A 156 2.99 6.25 2.45
N TYR A 157 3.30 5.12 1.81
CA TYR A 157 4.38 4.20 2.19
C TYR A 157 5.72 4.94 2.28
N ALA A 158 6.08 5.68 1.24
CA ALA A 158 7.32 6.45 1.15
C ALA A 158 7.42 7.47 2.28
N LYS A 159 6.37 8.26 2.51
CA LYS A 159 6.33 9.25 3.60
C LYS A 159 6.55 8.64 4.97
N ARG A 160 6.00 7.45 5.19
CA ARG A 160 6.11 6.75 6.46
C ARG A 160 7.49 6.15 6.69
N ARG A 161 8.12 5.62 5.64
CA ARG A 161 9.44 4.96 5.71
C ARG A 161 10.61 5.92 5.54
N LEU A 162 10.41 7.11 4.95
CA LEU A 162 11.44 8.12 4.70
C LEU A 162 11.15 9.40 5.51
N PRO A 163 11.82 9.62 6.66
CA PRO A 163 11.62 10.80 7.51
C PRO A 163 11.79 12.14 6.76
N GLY A 164 12.66 12.17 5.74
CA GLY A 164 12.92 13.35 4.90
C GLY A 164 11.72 13.87 4.11
N LEU A 165 10.73 13.01 3.81
CA LEU A 165 9.51 13.37 3.08
C LEU A 165 8.44 13.99 3.98
N ASN A 166 8.51 13.76 5.31
CA ASN A 166 7.44 14.04 6.26
C ASN A 166 7.69 15.27 7.16
N ARG A 167 8.52 16.23 6.73
CA ARG A 167 8.92 17.41 7.53
C ARG A 167 7.78 18.38 7.95
N ARG A 168 6.51 18.02 7.75
CA ARG A 168 5.33 18.67 8.33
C ARG A 168 4.27 17.65 8.71
N LYS A 169 4.43 16.97 9.85
CA LYS A 169 3.34 16.68 10.79
C LYS A 169 3.94 16.33 12.15
N SER A 170 3.36 16.97 13.15
CA SER A 170 3.77 16.93 14.56
C SER A 170 3.67 15.51 15.12
N ILE A 171 4.47 15.27 16.15
CA ILE A 171 4.65 14.07 16.97
C ILE A 171 3.33 13.75 17.70
N GLY A 172 2.35 13.16 17.02
CA GLY A 172 1.02 12.89 17.61
C GLY A 172 0.46 11.48 17.37
N ASP A 173 0.50 10.97 16.14
CA ASP A 173 -0.38 9.85 15.76
C ASP A 173 0.35 8.55 15.40
N ALA A 174 1.58 8.37 15.85
CA ALA A 174 2.42 7.21 15.51
C ALA A 174 2.17 5.96 16.37
N SER A 175 1.22 5.97 17.31
CA SER A 175 1.19 4.95 18.39
C SER A 175 0.74 3.54 17.97
N ASN A 176 -0.03 3.35 16.90
CA ASN A 176 -0.72 2.06 16.70
C ASN A 176 0.00 1.00 15.83
N CYS A 177 1.01 1.35 15.03
CA CYS A 177 1.87 0.35 14.37
C CYS A 177 3.29 0.27 14.95
N LEU A 178 3.64 1.13 15.92
CA LEU A 178 4.93 1.06 16.62
C LEU A 178 4.98 -0.12 17.61
N SER A 179 3.85 -0.67 18.07
CA SER A 179 3.87 -1.60 19.20
C SER A 179 4.37 -3.03 18.90
N MET A 180 4.60 -3.41 17.64
CA MET A 180 5.11 -4.76 17.33
C MET A 180 6.35 -4.79 16.41
N THR A 181 6.80 -3.61 15.95
CA THR A 181 8.00 -3.47 15.09
C THR A 181 9.02 -2.48 15.68
N SER A 182 8.90 -2.10 16.96
CA SER A 182 9.81 -1.16 17.66
C SER A 182 11.22 -1.75 17.95
N LEU A 183 11.80 -2.46 16.99
CA LEU A 183 13.19 -2.89 17.01
C LEU A 183 13.93 -2.56 15.70
N THR A 184 13.29 -1.93 14.71
CA THR A 184 14.06 -1.35 13.61
C THR A 184 14.52 0.04 14.02
N SER A 185 15.80 0.14 14.36
CA SER A 185 16.60 1.35 14.38
C SER A 185 16.17 2.32 13.27
N ILE A 186 16.36 3.62 13.47
CA ILE A 186 16.33 4.62 12.39
C ILE A 186 17.03 3.98 11.18
N PRO A 187 16.34 3.77 10.04
CA PRO A 187 16.93 3.03 8.93
C PRO A 187 18.22 3.74 8.52
N SER A 188 19.28 2.98 8.30
CA SER A 188 20.59 3.53 7.94
C SER A 188 20.47 4.36 6.65
N GLU A 189 21.41 5.27 6.40
CA GLU A 189 21.38 6.08 5.16
C GLU A 189 21.37 5.18 3.90
N ASP A 190 22.05 4.04 3.95
CA ASP A 190 22.09 3.03 2.89
C ASP A 190 20.73 2.32 2.70
N ASP A 191 20.05 1.96 3.79
CA ASP A 191 18.69 1.39 3.72
C ASP A 191 17.70 2.40 3.14
N GLN A 192 17.81 3.67 3.55
CA GLN A 192 16.95 4.74 3.04
C GLN A 192 17.19 4.98 1.54
N LYS A 193 18.45 4.91 1.10
CA LYS A 193 18.83 4.99 -0.33
C LYS A 193 18.26 3.82 -1.13
N TYR A 194 18.41 2.60 -0.64
CA TYR A 194 17.84 1.40 -1.28
C TYR A 194 16.31 1.49 -1.38
N LEU A 195 15.64 1.85 -0.28
CA LEU A 195 14.18 2.05 -0.26
C LEU A 195 13.75 3.11 -1.28
N LEU A 196 14.50 4.20 -1.40
CA LEU A 196 14.19 5.28 -2.33
C LEU A 196 14.32 4.84 -3.80
N GLU A 197 15.38 4.11 -4.13
CA GLU A 197 15.60 3.57 -5.48
C GLU A 197 14.50 2.56 -5.85
N GLU A 198 14.06 1.74 -4.90
CA GLU A 198 12.98 0.78 -5.11
C GLU A 198 11.60 1.43 -5.25
N ILE A 199 11.29 2.44 -4.42
CA ILE A 199 10.06 3.24 -4.57
C ILE A 199 10.03 3.92 -5.95
N ASP A 200 11.17 4.40 -6.42
CA ASP A 200 11.29 5.04 -7.73
C ASP A 200 11.05 4.07 -8.90
N ARG A 201 11.38 2.79 -8.74
CA ARG A 201 11.06 1.71 -9.68
C ARG A 201 9.58 1.32 -9.66
N LEU A 202 8.93 1.41 -8.50
CA LEU A 202 7.50 1.13 -8.35
C LEU A 202 6.59 2.23 -8.89
N LEU A 203 7.11 3.43 -9.16
CA LEU A 203 6.30 4.52 -9.71
C LEU A 203 5.95 4.27 -11.18
N PRO A 204 4.66 4.32 -11.56
CA PRO A 204 4.25 4.13 -12.93
C PRO A 204 4.84 5.20 -13.85
N PHE A 205 5.21 4.78 -15.06
CA PHE A 205 5.73 5.67 -16.10
C PHE A 205 4.64 6.56 -16.75
N GLN A 206 3.36 6.32 -16.43
CA GLN A 206 2.24 7.02 -17.04
C GLN A 206 2.19 8.49 -16.61
N ARG A 207 2.20 9.38 -17.62
CA ARG A 207 2.19 10.84 -17.42
C ARG A 207 0.93 11.28 -16.68
N GLY A 208 1.09 12.11 -15.65
CA GLY A 208 -0.03 12.75 -14.93
C GLY A 208 -0.58 11.98 -13.73
N VAL A 209 -0.19 10.72 -13.53
CA VAL A 209 -0.65 9.90 -12.37
C VAL A 209 0.15 10.24 -11.10
N THR A 210 1.44 10.55 -11.24
CA THR A 210 2.31 10.92 -10.13
C THR A 210 2.32 12.41 -9.85
N SER A 211 2.03 12.81 -8.61
CA SER A 211 2.06 14.22 -8.22
C SER A 211 3.48 14.80 -8.26
N CYS A 212 3.64 16.04 -8.75
CA CYS A 212 4.93 16.74 -8.74
C CYS A 212 5.52 16.81 -7.32
N LYS A 213 4.65 17.00 -6.31
CA LYS A 213 5.05 17.09 -4.89
C LYS A 213 5.77 15.83 -4.41
N LEU A 214 5.29 14.66 -4.82
CA LEU A 214 5.95 13.38 -4.51
C LEU A 214 7.30 13.29 -5.22
N LEU A 215 7.34 13.55 -6.54
CA LEU A 215 8.58 13.47 -7.32
C LEU A 215 9.67 14.42 -6.80
N PHE A 216 9.32 15.68 -6.53
CA PHE A 216 10.27 16.65 -5.95
C PHE A 216 10.67 16.29 -4.52
N GLY A 217 9.78 15.68 -3.74
CA GLY A 217 10.09 15.16 -2.42
C GLY A 217 11.12 14.03 -2.48
N LEU A 218 10.89 13.05 -3.35
CA LEU A 218 11.80 11.93 -3.58
C LEU A 218 13.16 12.42 -4.07
N LEU A 219 13.18 13.33 -5.04
CA LEU A 219 14.42 13.94 -5.56
C LEU A 219 15.21 14.67 -4.47
N ARG A 220 14.53 15.48 -3.64
CA ARG A 220 15.18 16.18 -2.52
C ARG A 220 15.78 15.19 -1.52
N THR A 221 15.07 14.10 -1.26
CA THR A 221 15.52 13.03 -0.34
C THR A 221 16.71 12.28 -0.95
N ALA A 222 16.71 12.02 -2.27
CA ALA A 222 17.84 11.41 -2.98
C ALA A 222 19.11 12.26 -2.87
N ILE A 223 18.98 13.56 -3.14
CA ILE A 223 20.09 14.52 -3.05
C ILE A 223 20.63 14.57 -1.62
N PHE A 224 19.73 14.59 -0.62
CA PHE A 224 20.13 14.60 0.79
C PHE A 224 20.91 13.34 1.20
N LEU A 225 20.46 12.17 0.76
CA LEU A 225 21.08 10.87 1.06
C LEU A 225 22.28 10.53 0.17
N LYS A 226 22.74 11.45 -0.69
CA LYS A 226 23.76 11.20 -1.73
C LYS A 226 23.43 9.93 -2.56
N ALA A 227 22.14 9.63 -2.71
CA ALA A 227 21.67 8.61 -3.62
C ALA A 227 21.77 9.15 -5.05
N SER A 228 22.17 8.31 -6.00
CA SER A 228 22.12 8.69 -7.41
C SER A 228 20.65 8.72 -7.82
N PRO A 229 20.03 9.89 -8.06
CA PRO A 229 18.66 9.92 -8.53
C PRO A 229 18.62 9.18 -9.87
N SER A 230 17.70 8.22 -10.01
CA SER A 230 17.61 7.46 -11.26
C SER A 230 17.32 8.40 -12.43
N ALA A 231 17.84 8.08 -13.63
CA ALA A 231 17.53 8.85 -14.83
C ALA A 231 16.01 8.90 -15.11
N ALA A 232 15.28 7.86 -14.71
CA ALA A 232 13.82 7.83 -14.75
C ALA A 232 13.17 8.84 -13.78
N CYS A 233 13.72 9.01 -12.57
CA CYS A 233 13.25 9.98 -11.58
C CYS A 233 13.41 11.41 -12.09
N LEU A 234 14.60 11.73 -12.62
CA LEU A 234 14.93 13.05 -13.15
C LEU A 234 14.07 13.38 -14.37
N SER A 235 13.94 12.46 -15.32
CA SER A 235 13.09 12.66 -16.51
C SER A 235 11.61 12.84 -16.14
N ARG A 236 11.08 12.08 -15.17
CA ARG A 236 9.71 12.27 -14.65
C ARG A 236 9.52 13.63 -13.99
N ALA A 237 10.47 14.07 -13.14
CA ALA A 237 10.41 15.38 -12.49
C ALA A 237 10.44 16.54 -13.49
N SER A 238 11.32 16.47 -14.49
CA SER A 238 11.44 17.45 -15.57
C SER A 238 10.20 17.49 -16.47
N THR A 239 9.68 16.32 -16.86
CA THR A 239 8.45 16.22 -17.68
C THR A 239 7.23 16.75 -16.92
N SER A 240 7.12 16.42 -15.62
CA SER A 240 6.04 16.90 -14.75
C SER A 240 6.09 18.42 -14.54
N ALA A 241 7.30 19.00 -14.46
CA ALA A 241 7.48 20.44 -14.40
C ALA A 241 7.09 21.15 -15.71
N ALA A 242 7.39 20.54 -16.86
CA ALA A 242 7.04 21.08 -18.17
C ALA A 242 5.52 21.07 -18.44
N LEU A 243 4.81 20.02 -17.98
CA LEU A 243 3.36 19.89 -18.11
C LEU A 243 2.56 20.85 -17.20
N ALA A 244 3.20 21.46 -16.19
CA ALA A 244 2.56 22.43 -15.31
C ALA A 244 2.30 23.81 -15.97
N GLY A 245 2.72 24.01 -17.24
CA GLY A 245 2.43 25.18 -18.07
C GLY A 245 3.09 26.49 -17.59
N PRO A 246 3.10 27.55 -18.42
CA PRO A 246 3.46 28.90 -17.98
C PRO A 246 2.41 29.40 -16.98
N TRP A 247 2.86 29.86 -15.82
CA TRP A 247 1.98 30.34 -14.75
C TRP A 247 1.33 31.68 -15.12
N PRO A 248 0.05 31.91 -14.75
CA PRO A 248 -0.54 33.24 -14.84
C PRO A 248 0.23 34.23 -13.95
N PRO A 249 0.41 35.48 -14.38
CA PRO A 249 1.20 36.47 -13.65
C PRO A 249 0.56 36.75 -12.28
N GLY A 250 1.35 36.66 -11.20
CA GLY A 250 0.94 37.15 -9.87
C GLY A 250 0.99 36.18 -8.68
N ARG A 251 1.49 34.94 -8.80
CA ARG A 251 1.70 34.06 -7.62
C ARG A 251 3.18 33.75 -7.38
N THR A 252 3.66 34.08 -6.19
CA THR A 252 5.03 33.85 -5.72
C THR A 252 5.31 32.37 -5.43
N ARG A 253 6.49 31.90 -5.88
CA ARG A 253 6.91 30.48 -5.97
C ARG A 253 7.12 29.80 -4.61
N ARG A 254 6.84 28.49 -4.53
CA ARG A 254 7.49 27.57 -3.56
C ARG A 254 8.16 26.33 -4.20
N CYS A 255 8.04 26.10 -5.51
CA CYS A 255 8.57 24.89 -6.18
C CYS A 255 9.80 25.09 -7.08
N GLY A 256 10.34 26.31 -7.23
CA GLY A 256 11.27 26.63 -8.32
C GLY A 256 12.74 26.87 -7.95
N LYS A 257 13.26 26.35 -6.83
CA LYS A 257 14.68 26.48 -6.46
C LYS A 257 15.28 25.11 -6.12
N VAL A 258 15.47 24.25 -7.13
CA VAL A 258 16.25 23.00 -6.98
C VAL A 258 17.23 22.78 -8.14
N TRP A 259 17.15 23.57 -9.22
CA TRP A 259 18.01 23.39 -10.39
C TRP A 259 18.89 24.63 -10.61
N THR A 260 19.84 24.84 -9.70
CA THR A 260 21.08 25.62 -9.93
C THR A 260 22.06 25.25 -8.83
N ALA A 261 22.95 24.29 -9.13
CA ALA A 261 24.27 23.98 -8.57
C ALA A 261 24.52 22.48 -8.72
#